data_AF-A0A672V8F9-F1
#
_entry.id   AF-A0A672V8F9-F1
#
_cell.length_a   1.000
_cell.length_b   1.000
_cell.length_c   1.000
_cell.angle_alpha   90.00
_cell.angle_beta   90.00
_cell.angle_gamma   90.00
#
_symmetry.space_group_name_H-M   'P 1'
#
loop_
_entity.id
_entity.type
_entity.pdbx_description
1 polymer ?
#
loop_
_entity_poly.entity_id
_entity_poly.type
_entity_poly.pdbx_seq_one_letter_code
_entity_poly.pdbx_strand_id
1 'polypeptide(L)'
;MEQYFSATQKMEQEVMFPSLLRGVFPQQQDGAAPDANGHTDLYERYQLLKAIKPMVEKGLASGSDRSPASASPDASWDDAGSGEERLEQRLCHHLAGLQQVLTHLTRDTNALTRRYSQILEQISPSEGQPSW
;
A
#
# COMPACT_ATOMS: atom_id res chain seq x y z
N MET A 1 -0.09 9.41 -7.89
CA MET A 1 1.08 8.71 -7.29
C MET A 1 2.35 9.55 -7.47
N GLU A 2 2.68 9.93 -8.71
CA GLU A 2 3.86 10.76 -9.04
C GLU A 2 3.95 12.08 -8.26
N GLN A 3 2.83 12.81 -8.14
CA GLN A 3 2.79 14.06 -7.36
C GLN A 3 3.19 13.86 -5.88
N TYR A 4 2.77 12.74 -5.28
CA TYR A 4 3.14 12.40 -3.91
C TYR A 4 4.64 12.05 -3.80
N PHE A 5 5.19 11.34 -4.78
CA PHE A 5 6.64 11.05 -4.81
C PHE A 5 7.47 12.33 -4.97
N SER A 6 7.10 13.20 -5.91
CA SER A 6 7.79 14.48 -6.11
C SER A 6 7.73 15.35 -4.85
N ALA A 7 6.58 15.42 -4.18
CA ALA A 7 6.43 16.16 -2.93
C ALA A 7 7.27 15.56 -1.79
N THR A 8 7.26 14.24 -1.63
CA THR A 8 8.03 13.55 -0.57
C THR A 8 9.53 13.66 -0.81
N GLN A 9 9.98 13.54 -2.07
CA GLN A 9 11.37 13.74 -2.44
C GLN A 9 11.83 15.18 -2.17
N LYS A 10 11.02 16.17 -2.53
CA LYS A 10 11.31 17.58 -2.22
C LYS A 10 11.40 17.81 -0.71
N MET A 11 10.45 17.26 0.06
CA MET A 11 10.49 17.29 1.52
C MET A 11 11.79 16.68 2.08
N GLU A 12 12.23 15.54 1.56
CA GLU A 12 13.48 14.89 1.99
C GLU A 12 14.73 15.72 1.66
N GLN A 13 14.71 16.49 0.58
CA GLN A 13 15.82 17.39 0.18
C GLN A 13 15.84 18.67 1.01
N GLU A 14 14.68 19.20 1.40
CA GLU A 14 14.59 20.44 2.18
C GLU A 14 14.79 20.19 3.68
N VAL A 15 14.28 19.08 4.21
CA VAL A 15 14.38 18.72 5.63
C VAL A 15 15.73 18.05 5.92
N MET A 16 16.77 18.86 6.03
CA MET A 16 18.14 18.40 6.30
C MET A 16 18.35 17.90 7.74
N PHE A 17 17.56 18.40 8.70
CA PHE A 17 17.65 18.03 10.11
C PHE A 17 16.26 17.72 10.68
N PRO A 18 15.72 16.51 10.46
CA PRO A 18 14.37 16.14 10.87
C PRO A 18 14.11 16.30 12.37
N SER A 19 15.13 16.16 13.21
CA SER A 19 15.02 16.33 14.67
C SER A 19 14.54 17.72 15.10
N LEU A 20 14.70 18.74 14.24
CA LEU A 20 14.20 20.10 14.51
C LEU A 20 12.67 20.19 14.44
N LEU A 21 12.01 19.20 13.84
CA LEU A 21 10.55 19.15 13.74
C LEU A 21 9.89 18.58 15.01
N ARG A 22 10.68 18.06 15.95
CA ARG A 22 10.18 17.42 17.16
C ARG A 22 9.56 18.45 18.10
N GLY A 23 8.33 18.22 18.54
CA GLY A 23 7.56 19.17 19.34
C GLY A 23 7.15 20.44 18.59
N VAL A 24 7.34 20.51 17.27
CA VAL A 24 6.79 21.57 16.42
C VAL A 24 5.43 21.10 15.92
N PHE A 25 4.39 21.87 16.20
CA PHE A 25 3.04 21.53 15.78
C PHE A 25 2.66 22.32 14.52
N PRO A 26 1.90 21.72 13.59
CA PRO A 26 1.43 22.42 12.41
C PRO A 26 0.63 23.66 12.82
N GLN A 27 0.92 24.78 12.16
CA GLN A 27 0.10 25.99 12.32
C GLN A 27 -1.31 25.67 11.82
N GLN A 28 -2.28 25.79 12.72
CA GLN A 28 -3.69 25.60 12.42
C GLN A 28 -4.05 26.58 11.29
N GLN A 29 -4.27 26.06 10.09
CA GLN A 29 -4.69 26.89 8.97
C GLN A 29 -6.11 27.39 9.28
N ASP A 30 -6.25 28.72 9.40
CA ASP A 30 -7.52 29.40 9.65
C ASP A 30 -8.63 28.85 8.74
N GLY A 31 -9.58 28.12 9.33
CA GLY A 31 -10.79 27.62 8.65
C GLY A 31 -10.88 26.10 8.45
N ALA A 32 -9.83 25.32 8.72
CA ALA A 32 -9.98 23.87 8.84
C ALA A 32 -10.52 23.53 10.24
N ALA A 33 -11.61 22.75 10.30
CA ALA A 33 -12.10 22.20 11.57
C ALA A 33 -10.92 21.57 12.31
N PRO A 34 -10.79 21.75 13.65
CA PRO A 34 -9.73 21.10 14.41
C PRO A 34 -9.85 19.61 14.13
N ASP A 35 -8.94 19.10 13.32
CA ASP A 35 -8.66 17.71 13.33
C ASP A 35 -8.30 17.38 14.78
N ALA A 36 -8.84 16.28 15.30
CA ALA A 36 -8.54 15.76 16.64
C ALA A 36 -7.05 15.31 16.77
N ASN A 37 -6.19 15.93 15.98
CA ASN A 37 -4.86 15.56 15.54
C ASN A 37 -3.83 16.64 15.94
N GLY A 38 -4.25 17.68 16.67
CA GLY A 38 -3.42 18.78 17.19
C GLY A 38 -2.31 18.37 18.17
N HIS A 39 -2.05 17.07 18.33
CA HIS A 39 -1.01 16.52 19.17
C HIS A 39 0.12 15.81 18.40
N THR A 40 0.01 15.64 17.08
CA THR A 40 1.08 14.99 16.30
C THR A 40 2.09 16.06 15.90
N ASP A 41 3.36 15.85 16.25
CA ASP A 41 4.40 16.81 15.87
C ASP A 41 4.81 16.65 14.39
N LEU A 42 5.47 17.66 13.83
CA LEU A 42 5.91 17.63 12.42
C LEU A 42 6.94 16.53 12.16
N TYR A 43 7.63 16.03 13.18
CA TYR A 43 8.59 14.94 13.05
C TYR A 43 7.89 13.59 12.84
N GLU A 44 6.86 13.30 13.63
CA GLU A 44 5.99 12.13 13.46
C GLU A 44 5.31 12.15 12.09
N ARG A 45 4.78 13.31 11.68
CA ARG A 45 4.23 13.52 10.33
C ARG A 45 5.24 13.22 9.23
N TYR A 46 6.47 13.72 9.38
CA TYR A 46 7.56 13.49 8.46
C TYR A 46 7.92 12.00 8.36
N GLN A 47 7.95 11.29 9.49
CA GLN A 47 8.22 9.86 9.53
C GLN A 47 7.13 9.06 8.79
N LEU A 48 5.85 9.37 9.03
CA LEU A 48 4.73 8.73 8.33
C LEU A 48 4.84 8.89 6.82
N LEU A 49 5.01 10.14 6.35
CA LEU A 49 5.11 10.44 4.93
C LEU A 49 6.28 9.70 4.27
N LYS A 50 7.37 9.45 5.00
CA LYS A 50 8.48 8.63 4.52
C LYS A 50 8.19 7.13 4.55
N ALA A 51 7.48 6.64 5.56
CA ALA A 51 7.11 5.23 5.67
C ALA A 51 6.14 4.79 4.56
N ILE A 52 5.25 5.68 4.13
CA ILE A 52 4.28 5.42 3.05
C ILE A 52 4.96 5.36 1.68
N LYS A 53 6.02 6.14 1.44
CA LYS A 53 6.73 6.21 0.15
C LYS A 53 7.07 4.82 -0.44
N PRO A 54 7.80 3.92 0.25
CA PRO A 54 8.13 2.60 -0.28
C PRO A 54 6.89 1.70 -0.51
N MET A 55 5.84 1.85 0.29
CA MET A 55 4.58 1.10 0.14
C MET A 55 3.86 1.47 -1.16
N VAL A 56 3.93 2.74 -1.53
CA VAL A 56 3.35 3.27 -2.77
C VAL A 56 4.25 2.95 -3.97
N GLU A 57 5.59 3.05 -3.85
CA GLU A 57 6.55 2.80 -4.93
C GLU A 57 6.58 1.33 -5.36
N LYS A 58 6.60 0.41 -4.40
CA LYS A 58 6.80 -1.02 -4.68
C LYS A 58 5.47 -1.79 -4.79
N GLY A 59 4.35 -1.11 -4.59
CA GLY A 59 3.12 -1.75 -4.14
C GLY A 59 3.37 -2.49 -2.81
N LEU A 60 2.37 -3.18 -2.26
CA LEU A 60 2.64 -4.19 -1.24
C LEU A 60 3.47 -5.30 -1.89
N ALA A 61 4.79 -5.13 -1.92
CA ALA A 61 5.72 -6.18 -2.28
C ALA A 61 5.40 -7.34 -1.34
N SER A 62 4.87 -8.43 -1.92
CA SER A 62 4.33 -9.59 -1.23
C SER A 62 5.21 -9.96 -0.03
N GLY A 63 4.72 -9.61 1.15
CA GLY A 63 5.55 -9.49 2.34
C GLY A 63 4.66 -9.18 3.53
N SER A 64 3.59 -9.98 3.66
CA SER A 64 2.91 -10.21 4.92
C SER A 64 3.88 -10.89 5.91
N ASP A 65 4.95 -10.18 6.27
CA ASP A 65 5.95 -10.63 7.23
C ASP A 65 6.42 -9.47 8.12
N ARG A 66 5.53 -8.48 8.36
CA ARG A 66 5.56 -7.82 9.67
C ARG A 66 4.92 -8.76 10.68
N SER A 67 5.72 -9.74 11.10
CA SER A 67 5.53 -10.43 12.37
C SER A 67 5.29 -9.38 13.46
N PRO A 68 4.19 -9.43 14.21
CA PRO A 68 3.99 -8.59 15.38
C PRO A 68 4.86 -9.16 16.51
N ALA A 69 6.16 -8.90 16.46
CA ALA A 69 7.03 -9.21 17.57
C ALA A 69 6.62 -8.32 18.76
N SER A 70 6.07 -8.98 19.79
CA SER A 70 5.57 -8.48 21.09
C SER A 70 4.10 -8.04 21.17
N ALA A 71 3.19 -8.94 20.80
CA ALA A 71 1.87 -8.95 21.43
C ALA A 71 2.01 -9.40 22.90
N SER A 72 2.06 -8.44 23.82
CA SER A 72 1.70 -8.65 25.24
C SER A 72 0.18 -8.52 25.33
N PRO A 73 -0.57 -9.50 25.87
CA PRO A 73 -2.00 -9.41 25.97
C PRO A 73 -2.34 -8.74 27.30
N ASP A 74 -2.35 -7.41 27.31
CA ASP A 74 -3.12 -6.70 28.33
C ASP A 74 -3.89 -5.54 27.69
N ALA A 75 -5.14 -5.44 28.10
CA ALA A 75 -6.20 -4.76 27.39
C ALA A 75 -6.13 -3.23 27.56
N SER A 76 -6.12 -2.50 26.44
CA SER A 76 -6.90 -1.26 26.30
C SER A 76 -7.07 -0.95 24.82
N TRP A 77 -8.28 -1.20 24.30
CA TRP A 77 -8.73 -0.72 22.99
C TRP A 77 -9.23 0.73 23.09
N ASP A 78 -8.48 1.57 23.81
CA ASP A 78 -8.80 2.97 24.00
C ASP A 78 -7.49 3.70 24.27
N ASP A 79 -6.99 4.38 23.24
CA ASP A 79 -6.44 5.74 23.30
C ASP A 79 -5.55 6.03 22.05
N ALA A 80 -5.93 7.06 21.30
CA ALA A 80 -5.05 7.85 20.45
C ALA A 80 -4.10 7.15 19.44
N GLY A 81 -4.59 6.23 18.60
CA GLY A 81 -3.93 5.98 17.32
C GLY A 81 -4.04 7.24 16.46
N SER A 82 -2.95 8.01 16.31
CA SER A 82 -2.90 9.25 15.52
C SER A 82 -3.63 9.02 14.18
N GLY A 83 -4.43 10.00 13.73
CA GLY A 83 -5.19 9.89 12.47
C GLY A 83 -4.31 9.54 11.25
N GLU A 84 -3.00 9.69 11.43
CA GLU A 84 -1.91 9.34 10.55
C GLU A 84 -1.65 7.84 10.42
N GLU A 85 -1.62 7.11 11.54
CA GLU A 85 -1.50 5.66 11.54
C GLU A 85 -2.71 5.02 10.83
N ARG A 86 -3.88 5.67 10.95
CA ARG A 86 -5.10 5.27 10.22
C ARG A 86 -4.99 5.48 8.70
N LEU A 87 -4.19 6.46 8.24
CA LEU A 87 -3.97 6.69 6.81
C LEU A 87 -3.08 5.60 6.21
N GLU A 88 -1.99 5.26 6.89
CA GLU A 88 -1.12 4.15 6.49
C GLU A 88 -1.90 2.83 6.43
N GLN A 89 -2.61 2.47 7.50
CA GLN A 89 -3.42 1.26 7.56
C GLN A 89 -4.49 1.20 6.46
N ARG A 90 -5.15 2.33 6.18
CA ARG A 90 -6.16 2.41 5.11
C ARG A 90 -5.53 2.20 3.73
N LEU A 91 -4.37 2.79 3.47
CA LEU A 91 -3.66 2.59 2.22
C LEU A 91 -3.22 1.14 2.06
N CYS A 92 -2.67 0.51 3.11
CA CYS A 92 -2.35 -0.92 3.11
C CYS A 92 -3.57 -1.75 2.73
N HIS A 93 -4.72 -1.49 3.37
CA HIS A 93 -5.95 -2.23 3.11
C HIS A 93 -6.40 -2.14 1.64
N HIS A 94 -6.37 -0.94 1.06
CA HIS A 94 -6.75 -0.74 -0.34
C HIS A 94 -5.77 -1.40 -1.32
N LEU A 95 -4.46 -1.32 -1.07
CA LEU A 95 -3.46 -1.96 -1.91
C LEU A 95 -3.58 -3.49 -1.85
N ALA A 96 -3.85 -4.06 -0.66
CA ALA A 96 -4.06 -5.49 -0.49
C ALA A 96 -5.31 -5.97 -1.24
N GLY A 97 -6.42 -5.24 -1.11
CA GLY A 97 -7.66 -5.54 -1.85
C GLY A 97 -7.45 -5.49 -3.37
N LEU A 98 -6.74 -4.47 -3.86
CA LEU A 98 -6.40 -4.36 -5.28
C LEU A 98 -5.54 -5.55 -5.75
N GLN A 99 -4.52 -5.93 -4.99
CA GLN A 99 -3.67 -7.09 -5.31
C GLN A 99 -4.48 -8.39 -5.38
N GLN A 100 -5.43 -8.59 -4.46
CA GLN A 100 -6.32 -9.74 -4.47
C GLN A 100 -7.19 -9.78 -5.73
N VAL A 101 -7.79 -8.66 -6.12
CA VAL A 101 -8.59 -8.54 -7.35
C VAL A 101 -7.75 -8.84 -8.59
N LEU A 102 -6.55 -8.26 -8.70
CA LEU A 102 -5.65 -8.51 -9.83
C LEU A 102 -5.20 -9.97 -9.90
N THR A 103 -4.99 -10.61 -8.77
CA THR A 103 -4.66 -12.05 -8.70
C THR A 103 -5.81 -12.90 -9.23
N HIS A 104 -7.05 -12.58 -8.85
CA HIS A 104 -8.24 -13.28 -9.35
C HIS A 104 -8.40 -13.12 -10.87
N LEU A 105 -8.32 -11.88 -11.37
CA LEU A 105 -8.42 -11.59 -12.80
C LEU A 105 -7.32 -12.28 -13.60
N THR A 106 -6.11 -12.34 -13.07
CA THR A 106 -4.99 -13.06 -13.70
C THR A 106 -5.27 -14.56 -13.81
N ARG A 107 -5.85 -15.17 -12.76
CA ARG A 107 -6.25 -16.57 -12.78
C ARG A 107 -7.33 -16.84 -13.83
N ASP A 108 -8.33 -15.96 -13.92
CA ASP A 108 -9.42 -16.08 -14.90
C ASP A 108 -8.90 -15.95 -16.33
N THR A 109 -8.04 -14.95 -16.60
CA THR A 109 -7.38 -14.78 -17.90
C THR A 109 -6.59 -16.04 -18.27
N ASN A 110 -5.79 -16.58 -17.36
CA ASN A 110 -5.02 -17.81 -17.61
C ASN A 110 -5.92 -19.04 -17.84
N ALA A 111 -7.06 -19.14 -17.15
CA ALA A 111 -8.02 -20.21 -17.39
C ALA A 111 -8.67 -20.09 -18.77
N LEU A 112 -9.08 -18.88 -19.15
CA LEU A 112 -9.65 -18.58 -20.46
C LEU A 112 -8.66 -18.89 -21.58
N THR A 113 -7.41 -18.41 -21.48
CA THR A 113 -6.36 -18.67 -22.47
C THR A 113 -6.12 -20.18 -22.63
N ARG A 114 -5.98 -20.92 -21.52
CA ARG A 114 -5.82 -22.38 -21.58
C ARG A 114 -6.99 -23.08 -22.24
N ARG A 115 -8.22 -22.65 -21.93
CA ARG A 115 -9.42 -23.24 -22.52
C ARG A 115 -9.49 -22.99 -24.02
N TYR A 116 -9.12 -21.79 -24.45
CA TYR A 116 -9.04 -21.45 -25.88
C TYR A 116 -8.00 -22.30 -26.61
N SER A 117 -6.79 -22.45 -26.06
CA SER A 117 -5.75 -23.34 -26.62
C SER A 117 -6.24 -24.79 -26.77
N GLN A 118 -6.93 -25.32 -25.76
CA GLN A 118 -7.50 -26.67 -25.82
C GLN A 118 -8.56 -26.82 -26.93
N ILE A 119 -9.37 -25.78 -27.15
CA ILE A 119 -10.37 -25.78 -28.24
C ILE A 119 -9.67 -25.81 -29.60
N LEU A 120 -8.61 -25.01 -29.78
CA LEU A 120 -7.82 -25.02 -31.03
C LEU A 120 -7.20 -26.41 -31.29
N GLU A 121 -6.62 -27.05 -30.28
CA GLU A 121 -6.06 -28.40 -30.40
C GLU A 121 -7.12 -29.44 -30.82
N GLN A 122 -8.35 -29.32 -30.32
CA GLN A 122 -9.44 -30.22 -30.70
C GLN A 122 -9.96 -29.99 -32.14
N ILE A 123 -9.89 -28.75 -32.62
CA ILE A 123 -10.34 -28.37 -33.97
C ILE A 123 -9.26 -28.64 -35.03
N SER A 124 -7.99 -28.74 -34.61
CA SER A 124 -6.88 -29.19 -35.44
C SER A 124 -6.57 -30.67 -35.18
N PRO A 125 -7.44 -31.63 -35.60
CA PRO A 125 -7.06 -33.04 -35.51
C PRO A 125 -5.80 -33.19 -36.36
N SER A 126 -4.78 -33.82 -35.79
CA SER A 126 -3.52 -34.14 -36.46
C SER A 126 -3.78 -34.55 -37.91
N GLU A 127 -3.40 -33.68 -38.87
CA GLU A 127 -3.09 -34.09 -40.25
C GLU A 127 -1.90 -35.05 -40.16
N GLY A 128 -2.17 -36.31 -39.83
CA GLY A 128 -1.09 -37.19 -39.42
C GLY A 128 -1.51 -38.56 -38.94
N GLN A 129 -2.54 -39.17 -39.55
CA GLN A 129 -2.68 -40.62 -39.47
C GLN A 129 -2.61 -41.21 -40.88
N PRO A 130 -1.43 -41.71 -41.33
CA PRO A 130 -1.37 -42.48 -42.56
C PRO A 130 -2.13 -43.79 -42.35
N SER A 131 -3.17 -43.96 -43.15
CA SER A 131 -3.85 -45.23 -43.39
C SER A 131 -2.83 -46.29 -43.83
N TRP A 132 -2.63 -47.30 -42.99
CA TRP A 132 -2.06 -48.60 -43.34
C TRP A 132 -2.86 -49.69 -42.64
#